data_AF-A0A8T2JZY6-F1
#
_entry.id   AF-A0A8T2JZY6-F1
#
_cell.length_a   1.000
_cell.length_b   1.000
_cell.length_c   1.000
_cell.angle_alpha   90.00
_cell.angle_beta   90.00
_cell.angle_gamma   90.00
#
_symmetry.space_group_name_H-M   'P 1'
#
loop_
_entity.id
_entity.type
_entity.pdbx_description
1 polymer ?
#
loop_
_entity_poly.entity_id
_entity_poly.type
_entity_poly.pdbx_seq_one_letter_code
_entity_poly.pdbx_strand_id
1 'polypeptide(L)'
;MIQDQYLIECPIDSDNEKKYLQNPPNNTVYTEIPPKQDIRDPRGINKHLKVDFSDVLAEPASFHSFDKVWTWSDILFESSKLWCYRIISLLCAVPVSLLSGIFFAFLGCLHIWCAMPCIQLCNMCMPPIRTLWASMLEIFLAPLCASIGRCCSSIYVNVTKQRP
;
A
#
# COMPACT_ATOMS: atom_id res chain seq x y z
N MET A 1 -16.84 -10.67 12.91
CA MET A 1 -16.56 -12.09 12.61
C MET A 1 -15.64 -12.11 11.41
N ILE A 2 -14.35 -12.28 11.66
CA ILE A 2 -13.31 -12.40 10.64
C ILE A 2 -12.97 -13.89 10.57
N GLN A 3 -12.99 -14.46 9.37
CA GLN A 3 -12.87 -15.89 9.13
C GLN A 3 -11.40 -16.34 9.32
N ASP A 4 -11.18 -17.34 10.17
CA ASP A 4 -9.86 -17.92 10.54
C ASP A 4 -9.15 -18.69 9.41
N GLN A 5 -9.41 -18.38 8.14
CA GLN A 5 -8.93 -19.13 6.96
C GLN A 5 -7.60 -18.62 6.36
N TYR A 6 -6.89 -17.71 7.04
CA TYR A 6 -5.63 -17.13 6.53
C TYR A 6 -4.38 -17.50 7.34
N LEU A 7 -4.51 -18.32 8.38
CA LEU A 7 -3.37 -18.84 9.13
C LEU A 7 -3.06 -20.26 8.67
N ILE A 8 -2.25 -20.37 7.62
CA ILE A 8 -1.56 -21.63 7.28
C ILE A 8 -0.34 -21.70 8.20
N GLU A 9 -0.52 -22.31 9.37
CA GLU A 9 0.59 -22.77 10.20
C GLU A 9 1.22 -24.00 9.54
N CYS A 10 2.49 -23.90 9.16
CA CYS A 10 3.26 -25.06 8.69
C CYS A 10 3.83 -25.81 9.91
N PRO A 11 3.40 -27.06 10.18
CA PRO A 11 4.07 -27.87 11.20
C PRO A 11 5.40 -28.38 10.66
N ILE A 12 6.47 -28.18 11.41
CA ILE A 12 7.77 -28.82 11.17
C ILE A 12 7.69 -30.20 11.81
N ASP A 13 7.32 -31.21 11.04
CA ASP A 13 7.40 -32.61 11.46
C ASP A 13 8.73 -33.20 11.00
N SER A 14 9.64 -33.38 11.96
CA SER A 14 11.01 -33.87 11.79
C SER A 14 11.10 -35.39 11.55
N ASP A 15 9.98 -36.11 11.50
CA ASP A 15 9.98 -37.58 11.45
C ASP A 15 10.12 -38.19 10.04
N ASN A 16 10.03 -37.39 8.98
CA ASN A 16 10.07 -37.88 7.58
C ASN A 16 11.48 -38.09 6.98
N GLU A 17 12.56 -37.65 7.65
CA GLU A 17 13.91 -37.71 7.08
C GLU A 17 14.41 -39.15 6.87
N LYS A 18 13.97 -40.11 7.70
CA LYS A 18 14.51 -41.48 7.69
C LYS A 18 13.96 -42.40 6.60
N LYS A 19 12.94 -41.97 5.83
CA LYS A 19 12.27 -42.85 4.84
C LYS A 19 12.88 -42.78 3.43
N TYR A 20 13.82 -41.87 3.17
CA TYR A 20 14.36 -41.61 1.83
C TYR A 20 15.64 -42.37 1.45
N LEU A 21 16.24 -43.14 2.37
CA LEU A 21 17.53 -43.81 2.07
C LEU A 21 17.44 -45.29 1.65
N GLN A 22 16.25 -45.86 1.44
CA GLN A 22 16.15 -47.29 1.10
C GLN A 22 15.05 -47.58 0.07
N ASN A 23 15.34 -47.34 -1.23
CA ASN A 23 14.99 -48.25 -2.33
C ASN A 23 15.39 -47.71 -3.72
N PRO A 24 16.01 -48.53 -4.61
CA PRO A 24 16.17 -48.24 -6.03
C PRO A 24 15.16 -49.07 -6.88
N PRO A 25 15.09 -48.94 -8.22
CA PRO A 25 14.13 -48.07 -8.90
C PRO A 25 13.16 -48.85 -9.82
N ASN A 26 11.88 -48.46 -9.89
CA ASN A 26 11.07 -48.71 -11.10
C ASN A 26 9.80 -47.86 -11.19
N ASN A 27 9.62 -47.33 -12.39
CA ASN A 27 8.41 -46.81 -13.03
C ASN A 27 7.77 -45.54 -12.45
N THR A 28 8.07 -44.44 -13.16
CA THR A 28 7.27 -43.23 -13.41
C THR A 28 5.85 -43.24 -12.86
N VAL A 29 5.73 -43.04 -11.55
CA VAL A 29 4.59 -42.36 -10.98
C VAL A 29 4.99 -40.89 -11.00
N TYR A 30 4.48 -40.15 -11.99
CA TYR A 30 4.39 -38.70 -11.84
C TYR A 30 3.46 -38.47 -10.65
N THR A 31 4.05 -38.40 -9.46
CA THR A 31 3.41 -37.75 -8.32
C THR A 31 3.12 -36.34 -8.81
N GLU A 32 1.89 -36.09 -9.23
CA GLU A 32 1.43 -34.73 -9.50
C GLU A 32 1.52 -33.97 -8.19
N ILE A 33 2.67 -33.33 -7.99
CA ILE A 33 2.83 -32.25 -7.04
C ILE A 33 1.72 -31.26 -7.40
N PRO A 34 0.75 -30.97 -6.51
CA PRO A 34 -0.32 -30.03 -6.83
C PRO A 34 0.32 -28.76 -7.36
N PRO A 35 -0.19 -28.19 -8.48
CA PRO A 35 0.48 -27.09 -9.16
C PRO A 35 0.71 -25.99 -8.13
N LYS A 36 1.99 -25.70 -7.85
CA LYS A 36 2.38 -24.63 -6.93
C LYS A 36 1.72 -23.37 -7.44
N GLN A 37 0.63 -22.97 -6.78
CA GLN A 37 -0.22 -21.90 -7.26
C GLN A 37 0.62 -20.64 -7.24
N ASP A 38 0.91 -20.10 -8.43
CA ASP A 38 1.60 -18.84 -8.55
C ASP A 38 0.66 -17.76 -8.00
N ILE A 39 0.97 -17.26 -6.80
CA ILE A 39 0.18 -16.22 -6.12
C ILE A 39 0.05 -14.98 -7.02
N ARG A 40 1.00 -14.77 -7.94
CA ARG A 40 1.02 -13.65 -8.86
C ARG A 40 0.04 -13.78 -10.04
N ASP A 41 -0.36 -15.00 -10.41
CA ASP A 41 -1.39 -15.25 -11.44
C ASP A 41 -2.25 -16.47 -11.07
N PRO A 42 -3.19 -16.31 -10.12
CA PRO A 42 -4.03 -17.40 -9.62
C PRO A 42 -5.00 -17.95 -10.68
N ARG A 43 -5.23 -17.21 -11.78
CA ARG A 43 -6.13 -17.62 -12.86
C ARG A 43 -5.39 -18.08 -14.12
N GLY A 44 -4.05 -18.00 -14.13
CA GLY A 44 -3.22 -18.41 -15.25
C GLY A 44 -3.54 -17.69 -16.56
N ILE A 45 -4.02 -16.44 -16.49
CA ILE A 45 -4.40 -15.65 -17.68
C ILE A 45 -3.17 -15.09 -18.41
N ASN A 46 -2.04 -14.95 -17.72
CA ASN A 46 -0.81 -14.31 -18.21
C ASN A 46 0.26 -15.33 -18.61
N LYS A 47 -0.14 -16.56 -18.96
CA LYS A 47 0.80 -17.60 -19.41
C LYS A 47 1.68 -17.14 -20.57
N HIS A 48 1.16 -16.29 -21.45
CA HIS A 48 1.87 -15.72 -22.59
C HIS A 48 3.00 -14.74 -22.22
N LEU A 49 3.04 -14.23 -20.99
CA LEU A 49 4.08 -13.32 -20.48
C LEU A 49 5.20 -14.08 -19.75
N LYS A 50 5.06 -15.40 -19.61
CA LYS A 50 6.07 -16.25 -18.97
C LYS A 50 7.14 -16.56 -20.01
N VAL A 51 8.17 -15.73 -20.03
CA VAL A 51 9.35 -15.92 -20.87
C VAL A 51 10.38 -16.74 -20.09
N ASP A 52 10.72 -17.91 -20.62
CA ASP A 52 11.76 -18.80 -20.08
C ASP A 52 13.13 -18.50 -20.73
N PHE A 53 14.23 -18.91 -20.09
CA PHE A 53 15.58 -18.75 -20.66
C PHE A 53 15.69 -19.36 -22.07
N SER A 54 15.04 -20.52 -22.28
CA SER A 54 15.00 -21.21 -23.57
C SER A 54 14.27 -20.40 -24.66
N ASP A 55 13.25 -19.64 -24.27
CA ASP A 55 12.50 -18.76 -25.19
C ASP A 55 13.30 -17.51 -25.58
N VAL A 56 14.17 -17.01 -24.70
CA VAL A 56 15.03 -15.83 -24.97
C VAL A 56 16.16 -16.18 -25.95
N LEU A 57 16.74 -17.38 -25.81
CA LEU A 57 17.82 -17.84 -26.68
C LEU A 57 17.33 -18.52 -27.97
N ALA A 58 16.06 -18.93 -28.02
CA ALA A 58 15.42 -19.58 -29.16
C ALA A 58 16.12 -20.87 -29.66
N GLU A 59 16.86 -21.55 -28.79
CA GLU A 59 17.60 -22.76 -29.16
C GLU A 59 16.72 -24.03 -29.06
N PRO A 60 16.69 -24.89 -30.10
CA PRO A 60 16.02 -26.19 -30.03
C PRO A 60 16.82 -27.17 -29.17
N ALA A 61 16.13 -27.99 -28.36
CA ALA A 61 16.69 -28.91 -27.37
C ALA A 61 17.67 -30.00 -27.88
N SER A 62 18.05 -29.99 -29.16
CA SER A 62 18.80 -31.06 -29.84
C SER A 62 20.30 -30.80 -30.00
N PHE A 63 20.82 -29.59 -29.70
CA PHE A 63 22.24 -29.23 -29.89
C PHE A 63 22.99 -29.01 -28.58
N HIS A 64 22.70 -29.83 -27.57
CA HIS A 64 23.33 -29.73 -26.26
C HIS A 64 24.70 -30.42 -26.25
N SER A 65 25.76 -29.74 -26.69
CA SER A 65 27.10 -30.36 -26.72
C SER A 65 27.89 -30.19 -25.41
N PHE A 66 27.38 -29.49 -24.40
CA PHE A 66 28.00 -29.34 -23.07
C PHE A 66 27.00 -29.10 -21.94
N ASP A 67 26.46 -30.18 -21.35
CA ASP A 67 25.43 -30.17 -20.28
C ASP A 67 25.69 -29.22 -19.12
N LYS A 68 26.98 -29.03 -18.77
CA LYS A 68 27.37 -28.19 -17.65
C LYS A 68 27.23 -26.70 -17.96
N VAL A 69 27.63 -26.25 -19.16
CA VAL A 69 27.64 -24.82 -19.51
C VAL A 69 26.22 -24.27 -19.57
N TRP A 70 25.29 -25.04 -20.14
CA TRP A 70 23.89 -24.68 -20.20
C TRP A 70 23.23 -24.57 -18.81
N THR A 71 23.52 -25.54 -17.94
CA THR A 71 23.00 -25.52 -16.56
C THR A 71 23.51 -24.28 -15.81
N TRP A 72 24.79 -23.93 -15.99
CA TRP A 72 25.35 -22.71 -15.39
C TRP A 72 24.76 -21.43 -15.99
N SER A 73 24.50 -21.38 -17.30
CA SER A 73 23.90 -20.21 -17.93
C SER A 73 22.45 -19.99 -17.49
N ASP A 74 21.68 -21.07 -17.32
CA ASP A 74 20.30 -21.02 -16.83
C ASP A 74 20.23 -20.48 -15.38
N ILE A 75 21.06 -21.04 -14.49
CA ILE A 75 21.20 -20.55 -13.12
C ILE A 75 21.66 -19.08 -13.08
N LEU A 76 22.63 -18.70 -13.91
CA LEU A 76 23.16 -17.35 -13.94
C LEU A 76 22.14 -16.34 -14.47
N PHE A 77 21.34 -16.73 -15.45
CA PHE A 77 20.28 -15.89 -16.02
C PHE A 77 19.19 -15.58 -14.99
N GLU A 78 18.66 -16.59 -14.31
CA GLU A 78 17.65 -16.39 -13.26
C GLU A 78 18.20 -15.56 -12.09
N SER A 79 19.45 -15.81 -11.71
CA SER A 79 20.14 -15.00 -10.69
C SER A 79 20.29 -13.55 -11.14
N SER A 80 20.78 -13.32 -12.36
CA SER A 80 21.00 -11.99 -12.93
C SER A 80 19.72 -11.17 -12.96
N LYS A 81 18.60 -11.77 -13.37
CA LYS A 81 17.27 -11.13 -13.36
C LYS A 81 16.92 -10.60 -11.96
N LEU A 82 17.04 -11.43 -10.93
CA LEU A 82 16.73 -11.03 -9.56
C LEU A 82 17.64 -9.91 -9.05
N TRP A 83 18.95 -10.05 -9.26
CA TRP A 83 19.94 -9.06 -8.81
C TRP A 83 19.84 -7.74 -9.57
N CYS A 84 19.55 -7.78 -10.87
CA CYS A 84 19.32 -6.60 -11.70
C CYS A 84 18.15 -5.77 -11.16
N TYR A 85 17.00 -6.40 -10.85
CA TYR A 85 15.86 -5.69 -10.24
C TYR A 85 16.23 -5.03 -8.90
N ARG A 86 17.00 -5.71 -8.05
CA ARG A 86 17.43 -5.18 -6.74
C ARG A 86 18.38 -4.00 -6.91
N ILE A 87 19.36 -4.11 -7.81
CA ILE A 87 20.35 -3.04 -8.06
C ILE A 87 19.68 -1.83 -8.68
N ILE A 88 18.82 -2.01 -9.69
CA ILE A 88 18.06 -0.90 -10.31
C ILE A 88 17.19 -0.23 -9.26
N SER A 89 16.47 -1.00 -8.44
CA SER A 89 15.62 -0.44 -7.38
C SER A 89 16.44 0.35 -6.37
N LEU A 90 17.60 -0.15 -5.95
CA LEU A 90 18.51 0.56 -5.04
C LEU A 90 19.06 1.84 -5.69
N LEU A 91 19.46 1.76 -6.95
CA LEU A 91 19.98 2.89 -7.71
C LEU A 91 18.93 3.98 -7.90
N CYS A 92 17.65 3.62 -8.08
CA CYS A 92 16.54 4.57 -8.12
C CYS A 92 16.18 5.11 -6.72
N ALA A 93 16.37 4.33 -5.66
CA ALA A 93 16.08 4.77 -4.30
C ALA A 93 17.01 5.90 -3.83
N VAL A 94 18.29 5.89 -4.24
CA VAL A 94 19.27 6.93 -3.88
C VAL A 94 18.86 8.34 -4.34
N PRO A 95 18.58 8.61 -5.64
CA PRO A 95 18.19 9.94 -6.09
C PRO A 95 16.83 10.36 -5.51
N VAL A 96 15.88 9.43 -5.36
CA VAL A 96 14.58 9.73 -4.73
C VAL A 96 14.76 10.16 -3.27
N SER A 97 15.62 9.47 -2.53
CA SER A 97 15.96 9.84 -1.15
C SER A 97 16.61 11.22 -1.08
N LEU A 98 17.59 11.51 -1.95
CA LEU A 98 18.23 12.82 -2.03
C LEU A 98 17.24 13.94 -2.36
N LEU A 99 16.37 13.74 -3.36
CA LEU A 99 15.30 14.67 -3.71
C LEU A 99 14.39 14.95 -2.51
N SER A 100 13.93 13.89 -1.84
CA SER A 100 13.06 14.02 -0.66
C SER A 100 13.73 14.78 0.49
N GLY A 101 15.03 14.56 0.71
CA GLY A 101 15.82 15.27 1.72
C GLY A 101 15.96 16.76 1.39
N ILE A 102 16.21 17.09 0.12
CA ILE A 102 16.26 18.48 -0.35
C ILE A 102 14.89 19.15 -0.20
N PHE A 103 13.81 18.48 -0.59
CA PHE A 103 12.44 18.98 -0.37
C PHE A 103 12.15 19.24 1.11
N PHE A 104 12.53 18.32 1.99
CA PHE A 104 12.35 18.49 3.42
C PHE A 104 13.20 19.65 3.98
N ALA A 105 14.41 19.84 3.49
CA ALA A 105 15.25 20.98 3.85
C ALA A 105 14.62 22.32 3.45
N PHE A 106 14.07 22.42 2.23
CA PHE A 106 13.33 23.60 1.78
C PHE A 106 12.06 23.84 2.62
N LEU A 107 11.28 22.80 2.89
CA LEU A 107 10.09 22.90 3.75
C LEU A 107 10.46 23.34 5.17
N GLY A 108 11.55 22.83 5.73
CA GLY A 108 12.07 23.25 7.03
C GLY A 108 12.51 24.71 7.05
N CYS A 109 13.21 25.15 6.01
CA CYS A 109 13.57 26.55 5.82
C CYS A 109 12.32 27.43 5.74
N LEU A 110 11.37 27.10 4.87
CA LEU A 110 10.11 27.83 4.74
C LEU A 110 9.30 27.82 6.05
N HIS A 111 9.33 26.73 6.81
CA HIS A 111 8.65 26.67 8.10
C HIS A 111 9.25 27.63 9.13
N ILE A 112 10.58 27.67 9.28
CA ILE A 112 11.25 28.60 10.19
C ILE A 112 11.06 30.05 9.73
N TRP A 113 11.26 30.32 8.44
CA TRP A 113 11.32 31.68 7.91
C TRP A 113 9.95 32.26 7.55
N CYS A 114 8.98 31.44 7.16
CA CYS A 114 7.65 31.87 6.75
C CYS A 114 6.55 31.38 7.71
N ALA A 115 6.54 30.11 8.13
CA ALA A 115 5.45 29.62 8.98
C ALA A 115 5.46 30.27 10.37
N MET A 116 6.62 30.43 11.02
CA MET A 116 6.71 31.12 12.32
C MET A 116 6.18 32.56 12.27
N PRO A 117 6.62 33.45 11.37
CA PRO A 117 6.05 34.79 11.28
C PRO A 117 4.59 34.79 10.81
N CYS A 118 4.18 33.85 9.94
CA CYS A 118 2.78 33.71 9.57
C CYS A 118 1.90 33.33 10.78
N ILE A 119 2.33 32.39 11.62
CA ILE A 119 1.60 32.00 12.83
C ILE A 119 1.50 33.18 13.80
N GLN A 120 2.59 33.93 13.99
CA GLN A 120 2.60 35.14 14.82
C GLN A 120 1.66 36.22 14.26
N LEU A 121 1.69 36.43 12.93
CA LEU A 121 0.79 37.36 12.24
C LEU A 121 -0.67 36.93 12.36
N CYS A 122 -0.98 35.65 12.17
CA CYS A 122 -2.32 35.10 12.36
C CYS A 122 -2.80 35.32 13.79
N ASN A 123 -1.94 35.09 14.79
CA ASN A 123 -2.29 35.31 16.19
C ASN A 123 -2.53 36.80 16.49
N MET A 124 -1.79 37.71 15.85
CA MET A 124 -1.99 39.15 15.95
C MET A 124 -3.24 39.64 15.19
N CYS A 125 -3.60 39.01 14.08
CA CYS A 125 -4.81 39.30 13.31
C CYS A 125 -6.07 38.65 13.88
N MET A 126 -5.93 37.64 14.75
CA MET A 126 -7.07 36.91 15.31
C MET A 126 -8.03 37.82 16.11
N PRO A 127 -7.56 38.73 17.01
CA PRO A 127 -8.45 39.63 17.74
C PRO A 127 -9.29 40.56 16.85
N PRO A 128 -8.73 41.33 15.88
CA PRO A 128 -9.56 42.18 15.02
C PRO A 128 -10.47 41.38 14.08
N ILE A 129 -10.05 40.20 13.61
CA ILE A 129 -10.93 39.32 12.82
C ILE A 129 -12.12 38.85 13.66
N ARG A 130 -11.88 38.48 14.92
CA ARG A 130 -12.93 38.06 15.86
C ARG A 130 -13.92 39.19 16.12
N THR A 131 -13.45 40.43 16.31
CA THR A 131 -14.33 41.58 16.52
C THR A 131 -15.11 41.92 15.27
N LEU A 132 -14.49 41.94 14.09
CA LEU A 132 -15.19 42.12 12.81
C LEU A 132 -16.26 41.05 12.59
N TRP A 133 -15.94 39.79 12.88
CA TRP A 133 -16.89 38.69 12.78
C TRP A 133 -18.06 38.85 13.75
N ALA A 134 -17.79 39.22 15.00
CA ALA A 134 -18.84 39.51 15.98
C ALA A 134 -19.74 40.66 15.53
N SER A 135 -19.17 41.75 15.01
CA SER A 135 -19.94 42.89 14.48
C SER A 135 -20.79 42.51 13.27
N MET A 136 -20.27 41.68 12.36
CA MET A 136 -21.05 41.16 11.23
C MET A 136 -22.23 40.32 11.73
N LEU A 137 -21.99 39.41 12.70
CA LEU A 137 -23.07 38.64 13.30
C LEU A 137 -24.08 39.53 14.03
N GLU A 138 -23.65 40.59 14.70
CA GLU A 138 -24.57 41.51 15.36
C GLU A 138 -25.44 42.27 14.35
N ILE A 139 -24.88 42.69 13.21
CA ILE A 139 -25.64 43.42 12.17
C ILE A 139 -26.61 42.49 11.42
N PHE A 140 -26.21 41.26 11.12
CA PHE A 140 -27.03 40.34 10.33
C PHE A 140 -27.85 39.38 11.16
N LEU A 141 -27.21 38.67 12.10
CA LEU A 141 -27.83 37.59 12.86
C LEU A 141 -28.72 38.12 13.98
N ALA A 142 -28.38 39.23 14.63
CA ALA A 142 -29.22 39.79 15.69
C ALA A 142 -30.63 40.20 15.19
N PRO A 143 -30.81 40.96 14.09
CA PRO A 143 -32.16 41.29 13.62
C PRO A 143 -32.91 40.06 13.09
N LEU A 144 -32.23 39.09 12.46
CA LEU A 144 -32.85 37.84 12.02
C LEU A 144 -33.36 37.02 13.21
N CYS A 145 -32.51 36.84 14.23
CA CYS A 145 -32.87 36.10 15.43
C CYS A 145 -33.98 36.82 16.21
N ALA A 146 -33.95 38.15 16.29
CA ALA A 146 -35.02 38.94 16.90
C ALA A 146 -36.36 38.80 16.15
N SER A 147 -36.34 38.82 14.81
CA SER A 147 -37.52 38.61 13.98
C SER A 147 -38.09 37.21 14.15
N ILE A 148 -37.25 36.17 14.07
CA ILE A 148 -37.65 34.78 14.31
C ILE A 148 -38.20 34.62 15.73
N GLY A 149 -37.53 35.21 16.73
CA GLY A 149 -37.98 35.21 18.12
C GLY A 149 -39.37 35.82 18.30
N ARG A 150 -39.68 36.93 17.61
CA ARG A 150 -41.02 37.53 17.62
C ARG A 150 -42.06 36.69 16.87
N CYS A 151 -41.70 36.07 15.75
CA CYS A 151 -42.59 35.14 15.04
C CYS A 151 -42.94 33.92 15.92
N CYS A 152 -41.94 33.38 16.62
CA CYS A 152 -42.11 32.24 17.52
C CYS A 152 -42.82 32.61 18.84
N SER A 153 -42.67 33.84 19.34
CA SER A 153 -43.38 34.27 20.56
C SER A 153 -44.88 34.44 20.36
N SER A 154 -45.33 34.57 19.10
CA SER A 154 -46.76 34.60 18.78
C SER A 154 -47.43 33.22 18.91
N ILE A 155 -46.65 32.14 19.03
CA ILE A 155 -47.17 30.77 19.11
C ILE A 155 -47.28 30.38 20.59
N TYR A 156 -48.44 30.64 21.19
CA TYR A 156 -48.75 30.19 22.56
C TYR A 156 -49.22 28.73 22.55
N VAL A 157 -48.35 27.82 22.96
CA VAL A 157 -48.71 26.39 23.14
C VAL A 157 -49.24 26.18 24.56
N ASN A 158 -50.57 26.05 24.69
CA ASN A 158 -51.19 25.59 25.94
C ASN A 158 -51.13 24.06 26.00
N VAL A 159 -50.20 23.52 26.77
CA VAL A 159 -50.12 22.07 27.03
C VAL A 159 -51.13 21.72 28.12
N THR A 160 -52.35 21.37 27.72
CA THR A 160 -53.31 20.76 28.64
C THR A 160 -52.87 19.33 28.94
N LYS A 161 -52.25 19.14 30.10
CA LYS A 161 -51.97 17.81 30.65
C LYS A 161 -53.31 17.13 30.99
N GLN A 162 -53.84 16.31 30.09
CA GLN A 162 -54.89 15.36 30.42
C GLN A 162 -54.31 14.37 31.42
N ARG A 163 -54.63 14.58 32.71
CA ARG A 163 -54.37 13.61 33.77
C ARG A 163 -55.47 12.53 33.66
N PRO A 164 -55.10 11.23 33.68
CA PRO A 164 -56.04 10.12 33.53
C PRO A 164 -57.06 10.04 34.68
#